data_AF-S3DF27-F1
#
_entry.id   AF-S3DF27-F1
#
_cell.length_a   1.000
_cell.length_b   1.000
_cell.length_c   1.000
_cell.angle_alpha   90.00
_cell.angle_beta   90.00
_cell.angle_gamma   90.00
#
_symmetry.space_group_name_H-M   'P 1'
#
loop_
_entity.id
_entity.type
_entity.pdbx_description
1 polymer ?
#
loop_
_entity_poly.entity_id
_entity_poly.type
_entity_poly.pdbx_seq_one_letter_code
_entity_poly.pdbx_strand_id
1 'polypeptide(L)'
;MRNSTWFSTQGWGSYLTPSIVASRNAFASASSMGVLAQHAPFPNSSYPLKFLGPAYKCGNVSESEEVRFNAVIWNEHHGFPAVGARVYYGINPGRIITSDNPVLKDFNLQELGSGFNYISINKLSAAKNISYQMYNATYNVQFQFNNGIQSTIIHSVDSMNTYSYRGYPDDMDHDRSKSTYAAYADIFSSLISGKMYEGASQLNVPTGLNFGSTAIYMCPEVYNAIPDGYRQRETESSSSCRNGTVERAIEDLSWNITLSMFTVPELTLMYHIIDFSRTNTTVPVTALFLEARYKYNPRNLLVTYGVATAITIAYVLIGFHAFTVNGIASDSSFSSILMTTRNEDLDTLIRGHGLVAQPLPDEIADVKLMFGVIGGRGSEGGHVAVGLANTVSELKKGEQYY
;
A
#
# COMPACT_ATOMS: atom_id res chain seq x y z
N MET A 1 10.02 -24.68 23.75
CA MET A 1 8.66 -24.24 23.34
C MET A 1 8.77 -23.53 22.01
N ARG A 2 8.32 -24.14 20.90
CA ARG A 2 8.27 -23.44 19.59
C ARG A 2 6.86 -22.88 19.45
N ASN A 3 6.66 -21.62 19.82
CA ASN A 3 5.36 -20.95 19.66
C ASN A 3 5.03 -20.81 18.18
N SER A 4 3.82 -21.18 17.80
CA SER A 4 3.25 -20.88 16.48
C SER A 4 2.74 -19.43 16.50
N THR A 5 2.72 -18.78 15.33
CA THR A 5 2.08 -17.46 15.18
C THR A 5 0.57 -17.53 15.42
N TRP A 6 -0.03 -18.71 15.34
CA TRP A 6 -1.44 -18.97 15.62
C TRP A 6 -1.74 -19.35 17.07
N PHE A 7 -0.84 -20.06 17.75
CA PHE A 7 -1.11 -20.64 19.06
C PHE A 7 0.15 -20.90 19.89
N SER A 8 -0.05 -21.04 21.20
CA SER A 8 0.94 -21.57 22.12
C SER A 8 0.67 -23.05 22.42
N THR A 9 1.72 -23.78 22.77
CA THR A 9 1.64 -25.21 23.10
C THR A 9 2.06 -25.48 24.53
N GLN A 10 1.47 -26.47 25.18
CA GLN A 10 1.94 -27.00 26.46
C GLN A 10 3.24 -27.80 26.31
N GLY A 11 3.81 -28.27 27.43
CA GLY A 11 5.09 -29.00 27.46
C GLY A 11 5.16 -30.22 26.54
N TRP A 12 4.02 -30.84 26.24
CA TRP A 12 3.90 -32.01 25.35
C TRP A 12 3.58 -31.65 23.89
N GLY A 13 3.57 -30.36 23.52
CA GLY A 13 3.29 -29.90 22.16
C GLY A 13 1.80 -29.76 21.81
N SER A 14 0.89 -30.11 22.72
CA SER A 14 -0.56 -29.93 22.55
C SER A 14 -0.94 -28.44 22.57
N TYR A 15 -1.96 -28.07 21.80
CA TYR A 15 -2.56 -26.74 21.82
C TYR A 15 -2.93 -26.31 23.25
N LEU A 16 -2.58 -25.07 23.63
CA LEU A 16 -2.90 -24.48 24.93
C LEU A 16 -3.90 -23.33 24.81
N THR A 17 -3.55 -22.33 24.02
CA THR A 17 -4.33 -21.09 23.87
C THR A 17 -3.93 -20.39 22.57
N PRO A 18 -4.81 -19.58 21.97
CA PRO A 18 -4.47 -18.82 20.77
C PRO A 18 -3.32 -17.84 21.05
N SER A 19 -2.58 -17.48 20.00
CA SER A 19 -1.53 -16.48 20.15
C SER A 19 -2.15 -15.09 20.35
N ILE A 20 -1.42 -14.22 21.05
CA ILE A 20 -1.82 -12.82 21.22
C ILE A 20 -1.96 -12.11 19.87
N VAL A 21 -1.15 -12.48 18.87
CA VAL A 21 -1.16 -11.86 17.54
C VAL A 21 -2.46 -12.20 16.79
N ALA A 22 -2.84 -13.48 16.78
CA ALA A 22 -4.07 -13.94 16.15
C ALA A 22 -5.31 -13.35 16.86
N SER A 23 -5.34 -13.38 18.20
CA SER A 23 -6.42 -12.80 18.98
C SER A 23 -6.55 -11.30 18.72
N ARG A 24 -5.46 -10.54 18.78
CA ARG A 24 -5.51 -9.08 18.56
C ARG A 24 -6.03 -8.73 17.16
N ASN A 25 -5.60 -9.47 16.14
CA ASN A 25 -6.06 -9.27 14.76
C ASN A 25 -7.58 -9.50 14.64
N ALA A 26 -8.08 -10.62 15.18
CA ALA A 26 -9.50 -10.93 15.17
C ALA A 26 -10.35 -9.93 15.94
N PHE A 27 -9.92 -9.51 17.14
CA PHE A 27 -10.62 -8.50 17.94
C PHE A 27 -10.65 -7.13 17.27
N ALA A 28 -9.59 -6.75 16.55
CA ALA A 28 -9.57 -5.52 15.74
C ALA A 28 -10.52 -5.60 14.55
N SER A 29 -10.61 -6.76 13.88
CA SER A 29 -11.60 -6.98 12.81
C SER A 29 -13.03 -6.93 13.34
N ALA A 30 -13.28 -7.57 14.49
CA ALA A 30 -14.58 -7.56 15.17
C ALA A 30 -15.03 -6.14 15.52
N SER A 31 -14.14 -5.37 16.15
CA SER A 31 -14.42 -3.99 16.60
C SER A 31 -14.60 -3.01 15.44
N SER A 32 -13.90 -3.25 14.31
CA SER A 32 -14.07 -2.43 13.10
C SER A 32 -15.26 -2.89 12.24
N MET A 33 -15.90 -4.01 12.60
CA MET A 33 -17.02 -4.62 11.85
C MET A 33 -16.69 -4.83 10.36
N GLY A 34 -15.43 -5.15 10.06
CA GLY A 34 -14.94 -5.22 8.70
C GLY A 34 -13.59 -5.95 8.54
N VAL A 35 -13.18 -6.08 7.28
CA VAL A 35 -11.86 -6.63 6.92
C VAL A 35 -10.79 -5.59 7.19
N LEU A 36 -9.77 -5.93 7.97
CA LEU A 36 -8.62 -5.08 8.20
C LEU A 36 -7.83 -4.85 6.90
N ALA A 37 -7.31 -3.64 6.72
CA ALA A 37 -6.54 -3.29 5.54
C ALA A 37 -5.16 -3.96 5.56
N GLN A 38 -4.83 -4.70 4.50
CA GLN A 38 -3.51 -5.26 4.29
C GLN A 38 -2.62 -4.25 3.54
N HIS A 39 -1.33 -4.55 3.43
CA HIS A 39 -0.42 -3.72 2.65
C HIS A 39 -0.75 -3.83 1.15
N ALA A 40 -1.00 -2.68 0.51
CA ALA A 40 -1.29 -2.63 -0.91
C ALA A 40 -0.03 -2.98 -1.73
N PRO A 41 -0.10 -3.91 -2.71
CA PRO A 41 1.04 -4.17 -3.60
C PRO A 41 1.45 -2.94 -4.41
N PHE A 42 0.46 -2.18 -4.89
CA PHE A 42 0.62 -0.87 -5.52
C PHE A 42 -0.57 0.05 -5.14
N PRO A 43 -0.41 1.38 -5.15
CA PRO A 43 -1.48 2.31 -4.72
C PRO A 43 -2.80 2.13 -5.47
N ASN A 44 -2.73 1.97 -6.80
CA ASN A 44 -3.89 1.70 -7.64
C ASN A 44 -3.75 0.30 -8.23
N SER A 45 -4.34 -0.70 -7.58
CA SER A 45 -4.22 -2.09 -8.03
C SER A 45 -5.43 -2.94 -7.67
N SER A 46 -5.59 -4.06 -8.36
CA SER A 46 -6.57 -5.07 -7.98
C SER A 46 -6.07 -6.47 -8.33
N TYR A 47 -6.49 -7.45 -7.53
CA TYR A 47 -6.23 -8.86 -7.81
C TYR A 47 -7.32 -9.76 -7.22
N PRO A 48 -7.72 -10.82 -7.94
CA PRO A 48 -8.53 -11.89 -7.37
C PRO A 48 -7.65 -12.85 -6.55
N LEU A 49 -8.21 -13.40 -5.48
CA LEU A 49 -7.59 -14.44 -4.67
C LEU A 49 -8.60 -15.53 -4.33
N LYS A 50 -8.23 -16.78 -4.61
CA LYS A 50 -8.97 -17.98 -4.19
C LYS A 50 -8.14 -18.75 -3.19
N PHE A 51 -8.67 -18.99 -1.98
CA PHE A 51 -7.92 -19.64 -0.90
C PHE A 51 -8.84 -20.45 0.03
N LEU A 52 -8.22 -21.33 0.82
CA LEU A 52 -8.91 -22.14 1.83
C LEU A 52 -8.78 -21.46 3.21
N GLY A 53 -9.87 -21.45 3.97
CA GLY A 53 -9.86 -20.91 5.32
C GLY A 53 -11.06 -21.36 6.16
N PRO A 54 -11.01 -21.13 7.48
CA PRO A 54 -12.14 -21.37 8.34
C PRO A 54 -13.27 -20.38 8.03
N ALA A 55 -14.51 -20.86 8.11
CA ALA A 55 -15.72 -20.05 8.08
C ALA A 55 -16.73 -20.62 9.06
N TYR A 56 -17.59 -19.79 9.62
CA TYR A 56 -18.77 -20.27 10.33
C TYR A 56 -19.99 -20.23 9.43
N LYS A 57 -20.91 -21.17 9.65
CA LYS A 57 -22.22 -21.20 9.01
C LYS A 57 -23.27 -21.48 10.06
N CYS A 58 -24.33 -20.68 10.05
CA CYS A 58 -25.44 -20.83 10.98
C CYS A 58 -26.45 -21.86 10.47
N GLY A 59 -27.08 -22.56 11.40
CA GLY A 59 -28.13 -23.55 11.14
C GLY A 59 -29.27 -23.42 12.12
N ASN A 60 -30.38 -24.08 11.78
CA ASN A 60 -31.48 -24.22 12.72
C ASN A 60 -31.10 -25.22 13.81
N VAL A 61 -31.50 -24.90 15.02
CA VAL A 61 -31.30 -25.77 16.19
C VAL A 61 -32.32 -26.90 16.13
N SER A 62 -31.83 -28.14 16.20
CA SER A 62 -32.67 -29.32 16.38
C SER A 62 -33.19 -29.41 17.82
N GLU A 63 -34.35 -30.05 18.02
CA GLU A 63 -34.93 -30.26 19.35
C GLU A 63 -33.95 -30.94 20.31
N SER A 64 -33.15 -31.89 19.79
CA SER A 64 -32.13 -32.58 20.57
C SER A 64 -30.97 -31.68 21.01
N GLU A 65 -30.60 -30.67 20.22
CA GLU A 65 -29.57 -29.70 20.59
C GLU A 65 -30.12 -28.75 21.65
N GLU A 66 -31.34 -28.23 21.45
CA GLU A 66 -31.99 -27.31 22.38
C GLU A 66 -32.14 -27.92 23.78
N VAL A 67 -32.51 -29.20 23.89
CA VAL A 67 -32.60 -29.91 25.19
C VAL A 67 -31.23 -29.97 25.88
N ARG A 68 -30.17 -30.35 25.15
CA ARG A 68 -28.80 -30.40 25.69
C ARG A 68 -28.35 -29.02 26.17
N PHE A 69 -28.61 -27.98 25.38
CA PHE A 69 -28.24 -26.62 25.72
C PHE A 69 -28.98 -26.09 26.94
N ASN A 70 -30.29 -26.29 27.01
CA ASN A 70 -31.07 -25.86 28.17
C ASN A 70 -30.58 -26.51 29.46
N ALA A 71 -30.14 -27.77 29.42
CA ALA A 71 -29.56 -28.46 30.57
C ALA A 71 -28.21 -27.86 31.01
N VAL A 72 -27.32 -27.52 30.05
CA VAL A 72 -26.06 -26.81 30.34
C VAL A 72 -26.34 -25.50 31.06
N ILE A 73 -27.25 -24.69 30.51
CA ILE A 73 -27.55 -23.37 31.07
C ILE A 73 -28.15 -23.54 32.48
N TRP A 74 -29.06 -24.49 32.67
CA TRP A 74 -29.68 -24.73 33.98
C TRP A 74 -28.64 -25.06 35.06
N ASN A 75 -27.63 -25.84 34.71
CA ASN A 75 -26.57 -26.28 35.60
C ASN A 75 -25.54 -25.18 35.90
N GLU A 76 -25.08 -24.44 34.89
CA GLU A 76 -24.15 -23.31 35.09
C GLU A 76 -24.73 -22.21 35.99
N HIS A 77 -26.05 -22.19 36.16
CA HIS A 77 -26.76 -21.07 36.77
C HIS A 77 -27.43 -21.43 38.09
N HIS A 78 -27.30 -22.66 38.57
CA HIS A 78 -28.00 -23.14 39.77
C HIS A 78 -29.49 -22.74 39.79
N GLY A 79 -30.15 -22.74 38.62
CA GLY A 79 -31.54 -22.30 38.47
C GLY A 79 -31.79 -20.79 38.27
N PHE A 80 -30.78 -19.94 38.04
CA PHE A 80 -30.92 -18.47 37.88
C PHE A 80 -30.16 -17.89 36.66
N PRO A 81 -30.80 -17.30 35.64
CA PRO A 81 -32.20 -16.88 35.56
C PRO A 81 -33.10 -17.91 34.85
N ALA A 82 -34.40 -17.87 35.17
CA ALA A 82 -35.46 -18.47 34.37
C ALA A 82 -35.32 -18.05 32.90
N VAL A 83 -35.69 -18.93 31.96
CA VAL A 83 -35.57 -18.72 30.50
C VAL A 83 -36.10 -17.34 30.05
N GLY A 84 -37.14 -16.82 30.70
CA GLY A 84 -37.75 -15.52 30.41
C GLY A 84 -36.92 -14.28 30.78
N ALA A 85 -35.86 -14.39 31.59
CA ALA A 85 -35.02 -13.28 31.99
C ALA A 85 -33.69 -13.20 31.22
N ARG A 86 -33.44 -14.10 30.25
CA ARG A 86 -32.21 -14.10 29.45
C ARG A 86 -32.39 -13.18 28.25
N VAL A 87 -31.50 -12.22 28.05
CA VAL A 87 -31.50 -11.36 26.86
C VAL A 87 -30.61 -11.96 25.78
N TYR A 88 -29.41 -12.39 26.16
CA TYR A 88 -28.43 -13.02 25.27
C TYR A 88 -27.66 -14.09 26.04
N TYR A 89 -27.44 -15.25 25.43
CA TYR A 89 -26.57 -16.28 25.98
C TYR A 89 -25.85 -16.99 24.83
N GLY A 90 -24.56 -16.70 24.66
CA GLY A 90 -23.67 -17.34 23.70
C GLY A 90 -22.68 -18.25 24.40
N ILE A 91 -22.52 -19.48 23.89
CA ILE A 91 -21.63 -20.47 24.49
C ILE A 91 -21.01 -21.43 23.47
N ASN A 92 -19.83 -21.93 23.80
CA ASN A 92 -19.20 -23.07 23.16
C ASN A 92 -19.26 -24.28 24.10
N PRO A 93 -20.19 -25.23 23.89
CA PRO A 93 -20.35 -26.37 24.79
C PRO A 93 -19.12 -27.26 24.85
N GLY A 94 -18.35 -27.38 23.76
CA GLY A 94 -17.10 -28.15 23.73
C GLY A 94 -16.05 -27.68 24.73
N ARG A 95 -16.08 -26.42 25.16
CA ARG A 95 -15.10 -25.82 26.08
C ARG A 95 -15.45 -25.98 27.57
N ILE A 96 -16.72 -26.17 27.93
CA ILE A 96 -17.19 -26.29 29.33
C ILE A 96 -16.75 -27.64 29.97
N ILE A 97 -16.35 -28.58 29.11
CA ILE A 97 -16.08 -29.99 29.40
C ILE A 97 -14.80 -30.21 30.22
N THR A 98 -13.99 -29.16 30.43
CA THR A 98 -12.85 -29.23 31.34
C THR A 98 -13.24 -29.29 32.82
N SER A 99 -14.53 -29.15 33.14
CA SER A 99 -15.09 -29.47 34.46
C SER A 99 -15.61 -30.91 34.48
N ASP A 100 -15.28 -31.69 35.50
CA ASP A 100 -15.83 -33.04 35.77
C ASP A 100 -17.33 -33.01 36.13
N ASN A 101 -18.12 -32.27 35.35
CA ASN A 101 -19.53 -32.05 35.60
C ASN A 101 -20.34 -33.22 35.02
N PRO A 102 -20.99 -34.05 35.87
CA PRO A 102 -21.68 -35.26 35.43
C PRO A 102 -22.81 -34.97 34.44
N VAL A 103 -23.49 -33.83 34.58
CA VAL A 103 -24.56 -33.41 33.67
C VAL A 103 -24.03 -33.21 32.24
N LEU A 104 -22.82 -32.68 32.07
CA LEU A 104 -22.25 -32.45 30.73
C LEU A 104 -21.85 -33.76 30.05
N LYS A 105 -21.53 -34.81 30.84
CA LYS A 105 -21.24 -36.15 30.34
C LYS A 105 -22.52 -36.84 29.85
N ASP A 106 -23.63 -36.69 30.55
CA ASP A 106 -24.93 -37.30 30.19
C ASP A 106 -25.50 -36.79 28.85
N PHE A 107 -25.14 -35.57 28.42
CA PHE A 107 -25.60 -34.97 27.17
C PHE A 107 -24.67 -35.18 25.96
N ASN A 108 -23.58 -35.95 26.11
CA ASN A 108 -22.58 -36.18 25.07
C ASN A 108 -22.07 -34.89 24.41
N LEU A 109 -21.95 -33.79 25.16
CA LEU A 109 -21.50 -32.50 24.63
C LEU A 109 -20.06 -32.55 24.10
N GLN A 110 -19.30 -33.56 24.52
CA GLN A 110 -17.96 -33.91 24.02
C GLN A 110 -17.95 -34.19 22.51
N GLU A 111 -19.06 -34.66 21.95
CA GLU A 111 -19.14 -35.00 20.53
C GLU A 111 -19.19 -33.78 19.62
N LEU A 112 -19.63 -32.63 20.14
CA LEU A 112 -19.89 -31.39 19.38
C LEU A 112 -18.59 -30.66 18.97
N GLY A 113 -17.52 -30.83 19.75
CA GLY A 113 -16.19 -30.24 19.47
C GLY A 113 -16.13 -28.71 19.54
N SER A 114 -14.91 -28.16 19.40
CA SER A 114 -14.66 -26.72 19.58
C SER A 114 -15.23 -25.84 18.47
N GLY A 115 -15.54 -26.40 17.30
CA GLY A 115 -16.13 -25.68 16.18
C GLY A 115 -17.63 -25.43 16.32
N PHE A 116 -18.30 -26.05 17.29
CA PHE A 116 -19.75 -25.90 17.50
C PHE A 116 -20.05 -24.89 18.59
N ASN A 117 -21.01 -24.02 18.32
CA ASN A 117 -21.42 -22.99 19.27
C ASN A 117 -22.92 -22.76 19.17
N TYR A 118 -23.45 -22.11 20.20
CA TYR A 118 -24.88 -21.86 20.34
C TYR A 118 -25.16 -20.50 20.96
N ILE A 119 -26.17 -19.84 20.42
CA ILE A 119 -26.70 -18.59 20.93
C ILE A 119 -28.19 -18.75 21.19
N SER A 120 -28.64 -18.23 22.32
CA SER A 120 -30.05 -18.07 22.65
C SER A 120 -30.32 -16.60 22.94
N ILE A 121 -31.34 -16.04 22.28
CA ILE A 121 -31.80 -14.66 22.45
C ILE A 121 -33.27 -14.74 22.84
N ASN A 122 -33.63 -14.33 24.05
CA ASN A 122 -35.02 -14.41 24.50
C ASN A 122 -35.65 -13.03 24.66
N LYS A 123 -36.90 -12.91 24.22
CA LYS A 123 -37.74 -11.73 24.43
C LYS A 123 -39.07 -12.16 25.01
N LEU A 124 -39.28 -11.91 26.30
CA LEU A 124 -40.55 -11.95 27.07
C LEU A 124 -41.37 -13.27 27.03
N SER A 125 -41.20 -14.14 26.04
CA SER A 125 -41.85 -15.46 25.85
C SER A 125 -41.35 -16.22 24.60
N ALA A 126 -40.65 -15.58 23.66
CA ALA A 126 -40.08 -16.23 22.47
C ALA A 126 -38.55 -16.28 22.54
N ALA A 127 -37.99 -17.46 22.32
CA ALA A 127 -36.55 -17.72 22.23
C ALA A 127 -36.15 -17.89 20.77
N LYS A 128 -35.14 -17.14 20.31
CA LYS A 128 -34.44 -17.40 19.05
C LYS A 128 -33.15 -18.13 19.37
N ASN A 129 -33.12 -19.40 19.01
CA ASN A 129 -31.99 -20.30 19.23
C ASN A 129 -31.25 -20.49 17.90
N ILE A 130 -29.94 -20.31 17.92
CA ILE A 130 -29.08 -20.36 16.74
C ILE A 130 -27.91 -21.28 17.05
N SER A 131 -27.72 -22.32 16.23
CA SER A 131 -26.50 -23.11 16.23
C SER A 131 -25.60 -22.65 15.09
N TYR A 132 -24.30 -22.69 15.30
CA TYR A 132 -23.34 -22.40 14.26
C TYR A 132 -22.11 -23.28 14.39
N GLN A 133 -21.67 -23.76 13.24
CA GLN A 133 -20.59 -24.73 13.13
C GLN A 133 -19.48 -24.15 12.25
N MET A 134 -18.24 -24.44 12.62
CA MET A 134 -17.07 -24.11 11.80
C MET A 134 -16.89 -25.13 10.67
N TYR A 135 -16.60 -24.62 9.48
CA TYR A 135 -16.34 -25.39 8.27
C TYR A 135 -15.01 -24.95 7.66
N ASN A 136 -14.37 -25.89 6.96
CA ASN A 136 -13.38 -25.52 5.97
C ASN A 136 -14.12 -24.95 4.75
N ALA A 137 -13.74 -23.77 4.28
CA ALA A 137 -14.41 -23.09 3.18
C ALA A 137 -13.41 -22.59 2.14
N THR A 138 -13.87 -22.58 0.88
CA THR A 138 -13.16 -21.96 -0.21
C THR A 138 -13.67 -20.53 -0.39
N TYR A 139 -12.78 -19.56 -0.20
CA TYR A 139 -13.06 -18.14 -0.40
C TYR A 139 -12.69 -17.74 -1.83
N ASN A 140 -13.57 -17.00 -2.50
CA ASN A 140 -13.30 -16.32 -3.75
C ASN A 140 -13.49 -14.81 -3.54
N VAL A 141 -12.39 -14.08 -3.48
CA VAL A 141 -12.39 -12.65 -3.14
C VAL A 141 -11.61 -11.83 -4.15
N GLN A 142 -11.97 -10.56 -4.27
CA GLN A 142 -11.24 -9.58 -5.06
C GLN A 142 -10.82 -8.43 -4.15
N PHE A 143 -9.50 -8.20 -4.07
CA PHE A 143 -8.95 -7.04 -3.40
C PHE A 143 -8.75 -5.91 -4.41
N GLN A 144 -9.18 -4.71 -4.03
CA GLN A 144 -9.00 -3.49 -4.81
C GLN A 144 -8.34 -2.44 -3.93
N PHE A 145 -7.40 -1.70 -4.50
CA PHE A 145 -6.69 -0.62 -3.85
C PHE A 145 -6.85 0.61 -4.72
N ASN A 146 -7.40 1.68 -4.14
CA ASN A 146 -7.49 2.99 -4.77
C ASN A 146 -6.72 3.98 -3.91
N ASN A 147 -5.61 4.51 -4.44
CA ASN A 147 -4.64 5.33 -3.73
C ASN A 147 -4.18 4.70 -2.40
N GLY A 148 -4.01 3.39 -2.37
CA GLY A 148 -3.61 2.60 -1.20
C GLY A 148 -4.75 2.23 -0.24
N ILE A 149 -5.97 2.73 -0.46
CA ILE A 149 -7.14 2.38 0.36
C ILE A 149 -7.73 1.07 -0.14
N GLN A 150 -7.82 0.07 0.74
CA GLN A 150 -8.36 -1.25 0.43
C GLN A 150 -9.90 -1.24 0.38
N SER A 151 -10.44 -1.89 -0.65
CA SER A 151 -11.80 -2.40 -0.73
C SER A 151 -11.76 -3.90 -1.00
N THR A 152 -12.56 -4.67 -0.27
CA THR A 152 -12.62 -6.13 -0.38
C THR A 152 -13.99 -6.54 -0.87
N ILE A 153 -14.04 -7.26 -1.98
CA ILE A 153 -15.27 -7.80 -2.57
C ILE A 153 -15.25 -9.32 -2.41
N ILE A 154 -16.23 -9.85 -1.68
CA ILE A 154 -16.40 -11.30 -1.49
C ILE A 154 -17.38 -11.80 -2.56
N HIS A 155 -16.91 -12.63 -3.49
CA HIS A 155 -17.74 -13.21 -4.55
C HIS A 155 -18.48 -14.45 -4.07
N SER A 156 -17.77 -15.37 -3.39
CA SER A 156 -18.37 -16.55 -2.78
C SER A 156 -17.55 -17.08 -1.60
N VAL A 157 -18.23 -17.76 -0.68
CA VAL A 157 -17.63 -18.56 0.39
C VAL A 157 -18.28 -19.93 0.38
N ASP A 158 -17.61 -20.90 -0.22
CA ASP A 158 -18.16 -22.23 -0.46
C ASP A 158 -17.74 -23.18 0.68
N SER A 159 -18.70 -23.49 1.56
CA SER A 159 -18.48 -24.41 2.68
C SER A 159 -18.25 -25.83 2.18
N MET A 160 -17.23 -26.51 2.70
CA MET A 160 -16.90 -27.90 2.39
C MET A 160 -17.28 -28.79 3.57
N ASN A 161 -16.32 -29.34 4.29
CA ASN A 161 -16.54 -30.20 5.45
C ASN A 161 -16.59 -29.41 6.76
N THR A 162 -17.38 -29.91 7.71
CA THR A 162 -17.34 -29.45 9.10
C THR A 162 -15.95 -29.69 9.66
N TYR A 163 -15.49 -28.75 10.47
CA TYR A 163 -14.27 -28.90 11.26
C TYR A 163 -14.63 -28.96 12.74
N SER A 164 -14.17 -30.00 13.43
CA SER A 164 -14.33 -30.18 14.87
C SER A 164 -13.00 -30.64 15.46
N TYR A 165 -12.52 -29.94 16.49
CA TYR A 165 -11.37 -30.33 17.30
C TYR A 165 -11.85 -30.63 18.71
N ARG A 166 -11.47 -31.79 19.28
CA ARG A 166 -11.95 -32.23 20.60
C ARG A 166 -10.93 -32.02 21.72
N GLY A 167 -9.69 -31.67 21.38
CA GLY A 167 -8.65 -31.41 22.36
C GLY A 167 -8.16 -32.66 23.06
N TYR A 168 -7.33 -32.48 24.09
CA TYR A 168 -6.76 -33.57 24.86
C TYR A 168 -7.82 -34.19 25.79
N PRO A 169 -7.90 -35.54 25.92
CA PRO A 169 -6.98 -36.55 25.38
C PRO A 169 -7.34 -37.10 23.99
N ASP A 170 -8.51 -36.77 23.44
CA ASP A 170 -9.04 -37.41 22.23
C ASP A 170 -8.21 -37.11 20.96
N ASP A 171 -7.65 -35.91 20.85
CA ASP A 171 -6.77 -35.49 19.76
C ASP A 171 -5.30 -35.40 20.25
N MET A 172 -4.66 -36.55 20.52
CA MET A 172 -3.21 -36.64 20.77
C MET A 172 -2.35 -36.38 19.52
N ASP A 173 -2.99 -36.23 18.36
CA ASP A 173 -2.34 -36.02 17.08
C ASP A 173 -1.74 -34.60 17.04
N HIS A 174 -0.41 -34.49 17.02
CA HIS A 174 0.36 -33.22 17.02
C HIS A 174 0.23 -32.39 15.73
N ASP A 175 -0.90 -32.50 15.06
CA ASP A 175 -1.20 -31.79 13.84
C ASP A 175 -1.40 -30.29 14.14
N ARG A 176 -0.43 -29.50 13.66
CA ARG A 176 -0.45 -28.04 13.80
C ARG A 176 -1.60 -27.40 13.04
N SER A 177 -2.10 -28.05 11.99
CA SER A 177 -3.29 -27.61 11.25
C SER A 177 -4.49 -27.65 12.19
N LYS A 178 -4.62 -28.75 12.93
CA LYS A 178 -5.72 -28.90 13.89
C LYS A 178 -5.67 -27.88 15.01
N SER A 179 -4.47 -27.63 15.53
CA SER A 179 -4.22 -26.61 16.55
C SER A 179 -4.50 -25.19 16.05
N THR A 180 -4.31 -24.92 14.75
CA THR A 180 -4.59 -23.62 14.14
C THR A 180 -6.10 -23.36 14.05
N TYR A 181 -6.86 -24.35 13.58
CA TYR A 181 -8.32 -24.28 13.59
C TYR A 181 -8.89 -24.20 15.00
N ALA A 182 -8.30 -24.93 15.97
CA ALA A 182 -8.67 -24.82 17.37
C ALA A 182 -8.45 -23.40 17.91
N ALA A 183 -7.30 -22.79 17.59
CA ALA A 183 -7.00 -21.41 17.97
C ALA A 183 -8.01 -20.42 17.36
N TYR A 184 -8.34 -20.59 16.09
CA TYR A 184 -9.37 -19.77 15.43
C TYR A 184 -10.74 -19.95 16.10
N ALA A 185 -11.15 -21.19 16.37
CA ALA A 185 -12.41 -21.49 17.03
C ALA A 185 -12.49 -20.88 18.43
N ASP A 186 -11.42 -20.95 19.21
CA ASP A 186 -11.32 -20.34 20.54
C ASP A 186 -11.40 -18.81 20.48
N ILE A 187 -10.70 -18.18 19.53
CA ILE A 187 -10.79 -16.73 19.30
C ILE A 187 -12.23 -16.34 18.97
N PHE A 188 -12.83 -17.02 18.01
CA PHE A 188 -14.20 -16.73 17.56
C PHE A 188 -15.21 -16.95 18.68
N SER A 189 -15.11 -18.06 19.40
CA SER A 189 -15.91 -18.36 20.57
C SER A 189 -15.74 -17.28 21.64
N SER A 190 -14.52 -16.80 21.90
CA SER A 190 -14.28 -15.76 22.89
C SER A 190 -14.91 -14.41 22.53
N LEU A 191 -15.09 -14.12 21.23
CA LEU A 191 -15.73 -12.91 20.75
C LEU A 191 -17.25 -12.95 20.88
N ILE A 192 -17.87 -14.12 20.82
CA ILE A 192 -19.34 -14.25 20.74
C ILE A 192 -19.93 -14.81 22.05
N SER A 193 -19.15 -15.59 22.80
CA SER A 193 -19.59 -16.14 24.07
C SER A 193 -19.77 -15.04 25.11
N GLY A 194 -20.80 -15.18 25.93
CA GLY A 194 -21.16 -14.20 26.92
C GLY A 194 -22.64 -14.30 27.30
N LYS A 195 -23.02 -13.63 28.39
CA LYS A 195 -24.39 -13.64 28.89
C LYS A 195 -24.86 -12.25 29.25
N MET A 196 -26.11 -11.97 28.91
CA MET A 196 -26.84 -10.77 29.29
C MET A 196 -28.21 -11.21 29.79
N TYR A 197 -28.61 -10.74 30.97
CA TYR A 197 -29.88 -11.14 31.56
C TYR A 197 -30.46 -10.03 32.42
N GLU A 198 -31.78 -10.00 32.50
CA GLU A 198 -32.54 -9.10 33.36
C GLU A 198 -32.54 -9.66 34.80
N GLY A 199 -32.04 -8.87 35.73
CA GLY A 199 -32.16 -9.14 37.17
C GLY A 199 -33.44 -8.52 37.74
N ALA A 200 -33.64 -8.65 39.05
CA ALA A 200 -34.83 -8.11 39.72
C ALA A 200 -34.99 -6.59 39.62
N SER A 201 -33.90 -5.84 39.41
CA SER A 201 -33.90 -4.37 39.41
C SER A 201 -33.09 -3.72 38.28
N GLN A 202 -32.26 -4.49 37.58
CA GLN A 202 -31.33 -3.98 36.57
C GLN A 202 -31.00 -5.03 35.51
N LEU A 203 -30.66 -4.56 34.30
CA LEU A 203 -30.02 -5.40 33.29
C LEU A 203 -28.60 -5.73 33.76
N ASN A 204 -28.31 -7.02 33.92
CA ASN A 204 -26.98 -7.49 34.24
C ASN A 204 -26.19 -7.73 32.94
N VAL A 205 -25.19 -6.88 32.75
CA VAL A 205 -24.22 -6.92 31.67
C VAL A 205 -22.87 -7.18 32.34
N PRO A 206 -22.42 -8.45 32.47
CA PRO A 206 -21.13 -8.77 33.06
C PRO A 206 -20.00 -7.95 32.41
N THR A 207 -19.02 -7.56 33.20
CA THR A 207 -17.82 -6.91 32.66
C THR A 207 -17.08 -7.90 31.74
N GLY A 208 -16.61 -7.43 30.58
CA GLY A 208 -15.87 -8.28 29.62
C GLY A 208 -16.72 -9.02 28.59
N LEU A 209 -17.91 -8.52 28.24
CA LEU A 209 -18.69 -9.05 27.12
C LEU A 209 -18.08 -8.65 25.77
N ASN A 210 -17.24 -9.53 25.23
CA ASN A 210 -16.61 -9.32 23.93
C ASN A 210 -17.62 -9.26 22.77
N PHE A 211 -18.79 -9.89 22.88
CA PHE A 211 -19.80 -9.80 21.82
C PHE A 211 -20.34 -8.37 21.63
N GLY A 212 -20.23 -7.54 22.68
CA GLY A 212 -20.53 -6.11 22.62
C GLY A 212 -19.60 -5.32 21.69
N SER A 213 -18.39 -5.83 21.39
CA SER A 213 -17.49 -5.24 20.39
C SER A 213 -17.69 -5.81 18.99
N THR A 214 -18.80 -6.52 18.72
CA THR A 214 -19.13 -7.08 17.42
C THR A 214 -20.42 -6.48 16.89
N ALA A 215 -20.66 -6.61 15.58
CA ALA A 215 -21.93 -6.20 14.96
C ALA A 215 -23.16 -6.96 15.51
N ILE A 216 -22.97 -8.13 16.15
CA ILE A 216 -24.06 -8.97 16.69
C ILE A 216 -24.88 -8.22 17.75
N TYR A 217 -24.20 -7.43 18.60
CA TYR A 217 -24.86 -6.63 19.64
C TYR A 217 -25.86 -5.62 19.05
N MET A 218 -25.58 -5.13 17.84
CA MET A 218 -26.39 -4.15 17.13
C MET A 218 -27.49 -4.78 16.25
N CYS A 219 -27.57 -6.12 16.18
CA CYS A 219 -28.61 -6.76 15.39
C CYS A 219 -29.99 -6.62 16.05
N PRO A 220 -31.07 -6.47 15.25
CA PRO A 220 -32.42 -6.24 15.77
C PRO A 220 -32.88 -7.29 16.77
N GLU A 221 -32.48 -8.55 16.62
CA GLU A 221 -32.89 -9.63 17.53
C GLU A 221 -32.34 -9.42 18.94
N VAL A 222 -31.06 -9.04 19.07
CA VAL A 222 -30.43 -8.75 20.36
C VAL A 222 -30.94 -7.42 20.91
N TYR A 223 -30.97 -6.38 20.09
CA TYR A 223 -31.43 -5.06 20.50
C TYR A 223 -32.87 -5.06 21.01
N ASN A 224 -33.76 -5.77 20.32
CA ASN A 224 -35.18 -5.87 20.72
C ASN A 224 -35.42 -6.81 21.90
N ALA A 225 -34.48 -7.69 22.22
CA ALA A 225 -34.51 -8.53 23.41
C ALA A 225 -34.15 -7.72 24.68
N ILE A 226 -33.40 -6.62 24.54
CA ILE A 226 -33.10 -5.70 25.65
C ILE A 226 -34.42 -5.01 26.09
N PRO A 227 -34.76 -4.99 27.39
CA PRO A 227 -35.95 -4.31 27.88
C PRO A 227 -35.91 -2.80 27.60
N ASP A 228 -37.07 -2.22 27.29
CA ASP A 228 -37.18 -0.84 26.77
C ASP A 228 -36.48 0.21 27.65
N GLY A 229 -36.53 0.05 28.98
CA GLY A 229 -35.91 0.97 29.94
C GLY A 229 -34.37 0.97 29.96
N TYR A 230 -33.73 -0.04 29.36
CA TYR A 230 -32.27 -0.17 29.29
C TYR A 230 -31.71 0.02 27.87
N ARG A 231 -32.57 0.22 26.86
CA ARG A 231 -32.10 0.49 25.50
C ARG A 231 -31.43 1.86 25.46
N GLN A 232 -30.16 1.88 25.06
CA GLN A 232 -29.51 3.14 24.74
C GLN A 232 -30.17 3.71 23.47
N ARG A 233 -30.43 5.03 23.50
CA ARG A 233 -30.98 5.79 22.38
C ARG A 233 -29.86 6.03 21.37
N GLU A 234 -29.44 4.98 20.68
CA GLU A 234 -28.55 5.13 19.53
C GLU A 234 -29.38 5.75 18.39
N THR A 235 -29.11 7.02 18.12
CA THR A 235 -29.40 7.64 16.83
C THR A 235 -28.78 6.77 15.74
N GLU A 236 -29.62 6.07 15.00
CA GLU A 236 -29.34 5.45 13.70
C GLU A 236 -27.95 4.75 13.62
N SER A 237 -27.90 3.43 13.63
CA SER A 237 -28.40 2.76 12.44
C SER A 237 -28.52 1.26 12.67
N SER A 238 -29.65 0.74 12.24
CA SER A 238 -29.81 -0.64 11.80
C SER A 238 -28.79 -1.07 10.72
N SER A 239 -27.86 -0.19 10.30
CA SER A 239 -26.85 -0.44 9.27
C SER A 239 -25.57 -1.11 9.80
N SER A 240 -25.32 -1.08 11.11
CA SER A 240 -24.14 -1.74 11.69
C SER A 240 -24.24 -3.27 11.63
N CYS A 241 -25.44 -3.83 11.80
CA CYS A 241 -25.74 -5.22 11.44
C CYS A 241 -26.09 -5.27 9.94
N ARG A 242 -25.07 -5.18 9.07
CA ARG A 242 -25.19 -5.00 7.61
C ARG A 242 -26.20 -5.92 6.90
N ASN A 243 -26.36 -7.14 7.40
CA ASN A 243 -27.26 -8.16 6.84
C ASN A 243 -28.51 -8.43 7.70
N GLY A 244 -28.77 -7.60 8.70
CA GLY A 244 -30.04 -7.47 9.44
C GLY A 244 -30.41 -8.63 10.38
N THR A 245 -29.62 -9.70 10.43
CA THR A 245 -29.87 -10.87 11.29
C THR A 245 -28.60 -11.30 12.02
N VAL A 246 -28.77 -11.88 13.20
CA VAL A 246 -27.66 -12.41 14.01
C VAL A 246 -26.90 -13.51 13.28
N GLU A 247 -27.60 -14.41 12.57
CA GLU A 247 -26.99 -15.49 11.80
C GLU A 247 -26.02 -14.96 10.75
N ARG A 248 -26.43 -13.93 9.99
CA ARG A 248 -25.57 -13.33 8.98
C ARG A 248 -24.45 -12.52 9.60
N ALA A 249 -24.68 -11.84 10.71
CA ALA A 249 -23.62 -11.13 11.42
C ALA A 249 -22.52 -12.08 11.94
N ILE A 250 -22.87 -13.30 12.37
CA ILE A 250 -21.90 -14.33 12.77
C ILE A 250 -21.08 -14.81 11.55
N GLU A 251 -21.74 -15.07 10.43
CA GLU A 251 -21.06 -15.49 9.20
C GLU A 251 -20.13 -14.40 8.68
N ASP A 252 -20.62 -13.15 8.58
CA ASP A 252 -19.85 -11.97 8.17
C ASP A 252 -18.66 -11.74 9.09
N LEU A 253 -18.84 -11.87 10.42
CA LEU A 253 -17.76 -11.75 11.38
C LEU A 253 -16.68 -12.81 11.12
N SER A 254 -17.08 -14.06 10.83
CA SER A 254 -16.13 -15.14 10.53
C SER A 254 -15.34 -14.85 9.26
N TRP A 255 -15.99 -14.37 8.20
CA TRP A 255 -15.33 -14.01 6.94
C TRP A 255 -14.40 -12.82 7.13
N ASN A 256 -14.84 -11.80 7.86
CA ASN A 256 -14.03 -10.61 8.15
C ASN A 256 -12.78 -10.98 8.95
N ILE A 257 -12.90 -11.82 9.97
CA ILE A 257 -11.76 -12.30 10.75
C ILE A 257 -10.81 -13.09 9.85
N THR A 258 -11.31 -14.04 9.06
CA THR A 258 -10.48 -14.88 8.18
C THR A 258 -9.74 -14.03 7.14
N LEU A 259 -10.41 -13.05 6.52
CA LEU A 259 -9.77 -12.13 5.57
C LEU A 259 -8.80 -11.15 6.24
N SER A 260 -9.06 -10.76 7.49
CA SER A 260 -8.15 -9.88 8.25
C SER A 260 -6.84 -10.55 8.63
N MET A 261 -6.76 -11.89 8.59
CA MET A 261 -5.51 -12.61 8.79
C MET A 261 -4.47 -12.25 7.72
N PHE A 262 -4.88 -11.79 6.53
CA PHE A 262 -3.96 -11.32 5.48
C PHE A 262 -3.20 -10.05 5.84
N THR A 263 -3.62 -9.30 6.87
CA THR A 263 -2.85 -8.12 7.31
C THR A 263 -1.58 -8.50 8.06
N VAL A 264 -1.47 -9.74 8.54
CA VAL A 264 -0.27 -10.26 9.23
C VAL A 264 0.27 -11.42 8.40
N PRO A 265 1.37 -11.25 7.66
CA PRO A 265 1.91 -12.28 6.78
C PRO A 265 2.10 -13.65 7.48
N GLU A 266 2.46 -13.65 8.75
CA GLU A 266 2.67 -14.85 9.54
C GLU A 266 1.39 -15.62 9.91
N LEU A 267 0.21 -15.00 9.78
CA LEU A 267 -1.09 -15.65 9.98
C LEU A 267 -1.65 -16.23 8.66
N THR A 268 -1.20 -15.77 7.49
CA THR A 268 -1.59 -16.34 6.19
C THR A 268 -1.08 -17.75 5.95
N LEU A 269 -0.11 -18.18 6.75
CA LEU A 269 0.42 -19.53 6.75
C LEU A 269 -0.54 -20.47 7.50
N MET A 270 -1.64 -20.85 6.86
CA MET A 270 -2.43 -21.98 7.34
C MET A 270 -1.66 -23.25 7.01
N TYR A 271 -1.06 -23.86 8.04
CA TYR A 271 -0.42 -25.17 7.93
C TYR A 271 -1.50 -26.16 7.49
N HIS A 272 -1.45 -26.65 6.26
CA HIS A 272 -2.34 -27.73 5.79
C HIS A 272 -1.57 -29.05 5.83
N ILE A 273 -2.29 -30.07 6.25
CA ILE A 273 -1.87 -31.44 6.50
C ILE A 273 -1.33 -32.08 5.21
N ILE A 274 -0.33 -32.93 5.38
CA ILE A 274 0.24 -33.96 4.48
C ILE A 274 1.51 -33.58 3.71
N ASP A 275 1.75 -32.33 3.35
CA ASP A 275 3.05 -31.94 2.76
C ASP A 275 3.55 -30.63 3.37
N PHE A 276 4.83 -30.60 3.76
CA PHE A 276 5.57 -29.41 4.17
C PHE A 276 5.79 -28.45 2.97
N SER A 277 4.74 -28.22 2.18
CA SER A 277 4.74 -27.40 0.99
C SER A 277 4.10 -26.08 1.36
N ARG A 278 4.92 -25.04 1.57
CA ARG A 278 4.42 -23.66 1.47
C ARG A 278 3.78 -23.51 0.09
N THR A 279 2.46 -23.60 0.00
CA THR A 279 1.74 -23.31 -1.24
C THR A 279 1.72 -21.80 -1.40
N ASN A 280 2.82 -21.25 -1.92
CA ASN A 280 2.84 -19.87 -2.36
C ASN A 280 1.95 -19.77 -3.60
N THR A 281 0.77 -19.21 -3.44
CA THR A 281 -0.10 -18.89 -4.57
C THR A 281 0.37 -17.60 -5.19
N THR A 282 0.75 -17.65 -6.46
CA THR A 282 1.03 -16.46 -7.25
C THR A 282 -0.24 -16.07 -8.01
N VAL A 283 -0.65 -14.81 -7.86
CA VAL A 283 -1.82 -14.26 -8.54
C VAL A 283 -1.40 -13.04 -9.37
N PRO A 284 -1.93 -12.89 -10.60
CA PRO A 284 -1.64 -11.72 -11.42
C PRO A 284 -2.29 -10.47 -10.79
N VAL A 285 -1.50 -9.43 -10.57
CA VAL A 285 -1.98 -8.13 -10.07
C VAL A 285 -2.13 -7.17 -11.23
N THR A 286 -3.31 -6.57 -11.36
CA THR A 286 -3.55 -5.48 -12.31
C THR A 286 -3.25 -4.16 -11.61
N ALA A 287 -2.23 -3.41 -12.06
CA ALA A 287 -1.82 -2.14 -11.47
C ALA A 287 -1.93 -1.00 -12.48
N LEU A 288 -2.38 0.17 -12.02
CA LEU A 288 -2.46 1.40 -12.79
C LEU A 288 -1.35 2.35 -12.35
N PHE A 289 -0.45 2.68 -13.27
CA PHE A 289 0.58 3.69 -13.06
C PHE A 289 0.26 4.94 -13.87
N LEU A 290 0.16 6.09 -13.20
CA LEU A 290 0.04 7.39 -13.86
C LEU A 290 1.45 7.95 -14.07
N GLU A 291 1.93 7.88 -15.31
CA GLU A 291 3.22 8.45 -15.70
C GLU A 291 3.02 9.83 -16.32
N ALA A 292 3.57 10.87 -15.69
CA ALA A 292 3.59 12.21 -16.27
C ALA A 292 4.55 12.25 -17.46
N ARG A 293 4.02 11.99 -18.67
CA ARG A 293 4.80 12.12 -19.90
C ARG A 293 4.72 13.55 -20.40
N TYR A 294 5.88 14.21 -20.42
CA TYR A 294 5.98 15.52 -21.06
C TYR A 294 5.85 15.37 -22.58
N LYS A 295 4.75 15.86 -23.15
CA LYS A 295 4.53 15.91 -24.60
C LYS A 295 4.98 17.27 -25.12
N TYR A 296 6.13 17.31 -25.80
CA TYR A 296 6.60 18.54 -26.44
C TYR A 296 5.73 18.90 -27.65
N ASN A 297 5.64 20.20 -27.96
CA ASN A 297 5.04 20.67 -29.20
C ASN A 297 6.11 20.65 -30.31
N PRO A 298 6.01 19.76 -31.32
CA PRO A 298 7.04 19.61 -32.34
C PRO A 298 7.23 20.88 -33.16
N ARG A 299 6.19 21.71 -33.33
CA ARG A 299 6.31 22.99 -34.06
C ARG A 299 7.22 23.96 -33.33
N ASN A 300 7.05 24.10 -32.02
CA ASN A 300 7.85 25.04 -31.24
C ASN A 300 9.34 24.65 -31.28
N LEU A 301 9.63 23.35 -31.19
CA LEU A 301 10.98 22.81 -31.31
C LEU A 301 11.57 23.08 -32.70
N LEU A 302 10.83 22.77 -33.76
CA LEU A 302 11.29 23.02 -35.13
C LEU A 302 11.51 24.51 -35.41
N VAL A 303 10.67 25.39 -34.87
CA VAL A 303 10.82 26.84 -35.05
C VAL A 303 12.06 27.35 -34.32
N THR A 304 12.25 27.01 -33.04
CA THR A 304 13.40 27.53 -32.29
C THR A 304 14.72 27.02 -32.83
N TYR A 305 14.83 25.70 -33.06
CA TYR A 305 16.05 25.11 -33.62
C TYR A 305 16.25 25.51 -35.08
N GLY A 306 15.18 25.55 -35.89
CA GLY A 306 15.26 25.96 -37.30
C GLY A 306 15.73 27.41 -37.47
N VAL A 307 15.20 28.34 -36.65
CA VAL A 307 15.64 29.75 -36.68
C VAL A 307 17.09 29.87 -36.22
N ALA A 308 17.47 29.20 -35.12
CA ALA A 308 18.85 29.23 -34.63
C ALA A 308 19.83 28.69 -35.69
N THR A 309 19.51 27.56 -36.33
CA THR A 309 20.33 26.97 -37.39
C THR A 309 20.39 27.86 -38.64
N ALA A 310 19.29 28.50 -39.05
CA ALA A 310 19.29 29.41 -40.18
C ALA A 310 20.20 30.63 -39.94
N ILE A 311 20.15 31.19 -38.73
CA ILE A 311 21.00 32.32 -38.33
C ILE A 311 22.48 31.90 -38.31
N THR A 312 22.82 30.74 -37.74
CA THR A 312 24.22 30.28 -37.72
C THR A 312 24.75 30.01 -39.12
N ILE A 313 23.94 29.43 -40.02
CA ILE A 313 24.32 29.26 -41.44
C ILE A 313 24.58 30.62 -42.10
N ALA A 314 23.74 31.63 -41.87
CA ALA A 314 23.95 32.97 -42.42
C ALA A 314 25.29 33.59 -41.97
N TYR A 315 25.64 33.48 -40.68
CA TYR A 315 26.94 33.95 -40.17
C TYR A 315 28.12 33.20 -40.77
N VAL A 316 28.01 31.87 -40.93
CA VAL A 316 29.06 31.06 -41.57
C VAL A 316 29.24 31.46 -43.03
N LEU A 317 28.16 31.73 -43.77
CA LEU A 317 28.23 32.20 -45.16
C LEU A 317 28.87 33.59 -45.26
N ILE A 318 28.55 34.50 -44.35
CA ILE A 318 29.19 35.83 -44.29
C ILE A 318 30.69 35.68 -43.99
N GLY A 319 31.05 34.85 -43.01
CA GLY A 319 32.45 34.57 -42.68
C GLY A 319 33.20 33.95 -43.86
N PHE A 320 32.60 32.96 -44.52
CA PHE A 320 33.18 32.32 -45.70
C PHE A 320 33.36 33.31 -46.85
N HIS A 321 32.36 34.17 -47.11
CA HIS A 321 32.48 35.21 -48.12
C HIS A 321 33.64 36.18 -47.79
N ALA A 322 33.74 36.63 -46.53
CA ALA A 322 34.84 37.47 -46.07
C ALA A 322 36.20 36.79 -46.26
N PHE A 323 36.32 35.48 -45.95
CA PHE A 323 37.53 34.71 -46.23
C PHE A 323 37.87 34.67 -47.74
N THR A 324 36.87 34.48 -48.60
CA THR A 324 37.11 34.44 -50.05
C THR A 324 37.51 35.80 -50.64
N VAL A 325 36.98 36.90 -50.12
CA VAL A 325 37.32 38.26 -50.58
C VAL A 325 38.69 38.68 -50.06
N ASN A 326 38.93 38.53 -48.75
CA ASN A 326 40.17 38.98 -48.11
C ASN A 326 41.36 38.08 -48.45
N GLY A 327 41.13 36.78 -48.70
CA GLY A 327 42.17 35.83 -49.11
C GLY A 327 43.22 35.49 -48.03
N ILE A 328 43.20 36.17 -46.89
CA ILE A 328 44.12 36.03 -45.77
C ILE A 328 43.30 35.96 -44.47
N ALA A 329 43.68 35.04 -43.58
CA ALA A 329 43.15 34.98 -42.22
C ALA A 329 44.00 35.89 -41.32
N SER A 330 43.51 37.09 -41.02
CA SER A 330 44.18 38.02 -40.10
C SER A 330 43.66 37.82 -38.68
N ASP A 331 44.57 37.60 -37.74
CA ASP A 331 44.25 37.52 -36.32
C ASP A 331 44.35 38.91 -35.66
N SER A 332 43.51 39.19 -34.66
CA SER A 332 43.52 40.45 -33.90
C SER A 332 44.41 40.38 -32.65
N SER A 333 45.29 39.39 -32.56
CA SER A 333 46.23 39.26 -31.45
C SER A 333 47.16 40.47 -31.36
N PHE A 334 47.58 40.81 -30.13
CA PHE A 334 48.50 41.94 -29.87
C PHE A 334 49.77 41.84 -30.73
N SER A 335 50.30 40.63 -30.93
CA SER A 335 51.48 40.39 -31.77
C SER A 335 51.23 40.74 -33.24
N SER A 336 50.04 40.41 -33.78
CA SER A 336 49.63 40.75 -35.14
C SER A 336 49.53 42.27 -35.34
N ILE A 337 48.93 42.97 -34.36
CA ILE A 337 48.88 44.44 -34.33
C ILE A 337 50.30 45.02 -34.23
N LEU A 338 51.12 44.54 -33.30
CA LEU A 338 52.49 45.02 -33.09
C LEU A 338 53.36 44.85 -34.34
N MET A 339 53.29 43.69 -35.00
CA MET A 339 54.05 43.41 -36.23
C MET A 339 53.61 44.31 -37.38
N THR A 340 52.31 44.52 -37.54
CA THR A 340 51.77 45.36 -38.63
C THR A 340 51.95 46.86 -38.39
N THR A 341 52.15 47.31 -37.15
CA THR A 341 52.38 48.73 -36.82
C THR A 341 53.84 49.15 -36.69
N ARG A 342 54.79 48.20 -36.68
CA ARG A 342 56.23 48.51 -36.64
C ARG A 342 56.76 48.79 -38.03
N ASN A 343 56.93 50.06 -38.35
CA ASN A 343 57.38 50.53 -39.65
C ASN A 343 58.34 51.72 -39.49
N GLU A 344 59.47 51.69 -40.18
CA GLU A 344 60.48 52.75 -40.16
C GLU A 344 59.93 54.09 -40.69
N ASP A 345 58.99 54.06 -41.63
CA ASP A 345 58.31 55.28 -42.13
C ASP A 345 57.44 55.93 -41.04
N LEU A 346 56.81 55.12 -40.19
CA LEU A 346 56.03 55.62 -39.06
C LEU A 346 56.95 56.12 -37.94
N ASP A 347 58.04 55.40 -37.66
CA ASP A 347 59.04 55.79 -36.66
C ASP A 347 59.74 57.11 -37.02
N THR A 348 59.96 57.36 -38.32
CA THR A 348 60.49 58.62 -38.82
C THR A 348 59.45 59.74 -38.76
N LEU A 349 58.18 59.48 -39.07
CA LEU A 349 57.10 60.46 -38.97
C LEU A 349 56.90 60.95 -37.53
N ILE A 350 57.02 60.07 -36.54
CA ILE A 350 56.84 60.39 -35.11
C ILE A 350 58.15 60.84 -34.43
N ARG A 351 59.25 60.97 -35.17
CA ARG A 351 60.56 61.33 -34.61
C ARG A 351 60.49 62.71 -33.96
N GLY A 352 60.81 62.79 -32.67
CA GLY A 352 60.66 64.02 -31.87
C GLY A 352 59.28 64.21 -31.21
N HIS A 353 58.31 63.33 -31.51
CA HIS A 353 56.94 63.35 -30.99
C HIS A 353 56.59 62.08 -30.19
N GLY A 354 57.60 61.39 -29.64
CA GLY A 354 57.44 60.08 -28.98
C GLY A 354 56.66 60.06 -27.66
N LEU A 355 56.33 61.23 -27.10
CA LEU A 355 55.37 61.37 -26.00
C LEU A 355 54.07 61.87 -26.61
N VAL A 356 53.01 61.04 -26.50
CA VAL A 356 51.68 61.36 -27.02
C VAL A 356 51.16 62.63 -26.38
N ALA A 357 51.34 63.77 -27.07
CA ALA A 357 50.69 65.03 -26.73
C ALA A 357 49.41 65.15 -27.57
N GLN A 358 48.29 65.46 -26.93
CA GLN A 358 47.03 65.80 -27.61
C GLN A 358 46.82 67.32 -27.54
N PRO A 359 46.42 67.98 -28.64
CA PRO A 359 46.18 67.43 -29.98
C PRO A 359 47.48 67.05 -30.72
N LEU A 360 47.37 66.07 -31.63
CA LEU A 360 48.47 65.75 -32.55
C LEU A 360 48.81 67.00 -33.39
N PRO A 361 50.09 67.27 -33.69
CA PRO A 361 50.46 68.30 -34.65
C PRO A 361 49.76 68.08 -35.99
N ASP A 362 49.26 69.16 -36.61
CA ASP A 362 48.52 69.11 -37.88
C ASP A 362 49.32 68.38 -38.98
N GLU A 363 50.64 68.50 -38.95
CA GLU A 363 51.59 67.82 -39.85
C GLU A 363 51.53 66.28 -39.77
N ILE A 364 51.13 65.70 -38.64
CA ILE A 364 50.97 64.25 -38.45
C ILE A 364 49.49 63.86 -38.63
N ALA A 365 48.56 64.72 -38.20
CA ALA A 365 47.13 64.46 -38.24
C ALA A 365 46.58 64.29 -39.67
N ASP A 366 47.13 65.03 -40.64
CA ASP A 366 46.69 64.98 -42.03
C ASP A 366 47.34 63.86 -42.87
N VAL A 367 48.23 63.07 -42.26
CA VAL A 367 48.95 61.99 -42.95
C VAL A 367 48.04 60.78 -43.17
N LYS A 368 47.88 60.38 -44.43
CA LYS A 368 47.11 59.20 -44.81
C LYS A 368 47.94 57.94 -44.64
N LEU A 369 47.49 57.06 -43.76
CA LEU A 369 48.04 55.73 -43.57
C LEU A 369 47.24 54.69 -44.35
N MET A 370 47.94 53.71 -44.91
CA MET A 370 47.35 52.57 -45.62
C MET A 370 47.97 51.27 -45.12
N PHE A 371 47.18 50.20 -45.11
CA PHE A 371 47.67 48.86 -44.81
C PHE A 371 48.04 48.14 -46.11
N GLY A 372 49.26 47.63 -46.19
CA GLY A 372 49.73 46.93 -47.39
C GLY A 372 51.19 46.51 -47.29
N VAL A 373 51.85 46.33 -48.43
CA VAL A 373 53.23 45.83 -48.50
C VAL A 373 54.21 46.99 -48.63
N ILE A 374 55.24 47.00 -47.78
CA ILE A 374 56.29 48.02 -47.69
C ILE A 374 57.64 47.40 -48.06
N GLY A 375 58.46 48.12 -48.84
CA GLY A 375 59.84 47.71 -49.19
C GLY A 375 60.01 46.88 -50.47
N GLY A 376 58.99 46.73 -51.31
CA GLY A 376 59.02 45.87 -52.51
C GLY A 376 59.78 46.41 -53.72
N ARG A 377 61.10 46.68 -53.62
CA ARG A 377 61.99 46.87 -54.79
C ARG A 377 63.27 46.05 -54.65
N GLY A 378 63.28 44.86 -55.25
CA GLY A 378 64.43 43.96 -55.28
C GLY A 378 64.18 42.64 -54.56
N SER A 379 65.16 41.74 -54.56
CA SER A 379 65.09 40.35 -54.07
C SER A 379 64.93 40.16 -52.55
N GLU A 380 64.53 41.20 -51.81
CA GLU A 380 64.14 41.12 -50.41
C GLU A 380 62.61 41.23 -50.34
N GLY A 381 61.94 40.18 -49.84
CA GLY A 381 60.49 40.12 -49.78
C GLY A 381 59.91 41.28 -48.97
N GLY A 382 58.86 41.91 -49.49
CA GLY A 382 58.16 43.00 -48.80
C GLY A 382 57.40 42.49 -47.57
N HIS A 383 57.35 43.32 -46.53
CA HIS A 383 56.64 43.02 -45.29
C HIS A 383 55.30 43.74 -45.24
N VAL A 384 54.30 43.11 -44.61
CA VAL A 384 52.95 43.68 -44.48
C VAL A 384 52.89 44.58 -43.26
N ALA A 385 52.70 45.87 -43.48
CA ALA A 385 52.61 46.86 -42.42
C ALA A 385 51.68 48.02 -42.79
N VAL A 386 51.30 48.79 -41.78
CA VAL A 386 50.69 50.10 -41.92
C VAL A 386 51.79 51.10 -42.24
N GLY A 387 51.66 51.83 -43.34
CA GLY A 387 52.64 52.83 -43.76
C GLY A 387 52.01 54.02 -44.45
N LEU A 388 52.87 54.93 -44.91
CA LEU A 388 52.43 56.11 -45.63
C LEU A 388 51.80 55.70 -46.97
N ALA A 389 50.72 56.37 -47.37
CA ALA A 389 50.00 56.04 -48.60
C ALA A 389 50.87 56.01 -49.87
N ASN A 390 52.00 56.72 -49.89
CA ASN A 390 52.94 56.77 -51.01
C ASN A 390 54.05 55.70 -50.95
N THR A 391 54.25 55.01 -49.82
CA THR A 391 55.26 53.96 -49.64
C THR A 391 54.66 52.55 -49.60
N VAL A 392 53.33 52.46 -49.45
CA VAL A 392 52.58 51.19 -49.36
C VAL A 392 52.01 50.78 -50.72
N SER A 393 52.13 49.49 -51.04
CA SER A 393 51.47 48.87 -52.18
C SER A 393 50.32 47.94 -51.74
N GLU A 394 49.29 47.81 -52.58
CA GLU A 394 48.12 46.96 -52.28
C GLU A 394 48.49 45.48 -52.19
N LEU A 395 47.87 44.79 -51.22
CA LEU A 395 48.01 43.34 -51.06
C LEU A 395 47.34 42.62 -52.23
N LYS A 396 48.07 41.68 -52.84
CA LYS A 396 47.55 40.81 -53.88
C LYS A 396 47.18 39.46 -53.31
N LYS A 397 46.01 38.99 -53.70
CA LYS A 397 45.47 37.70 -53.30
C LYS A 397 46.39 36.56 -53.78
N GLY A 398 46.90 35.76 -52.83
CA GLY A 398 47.68 34.55 -53.11
C GLY A 398 49.21 34.74 -53.14
N GLU A 399 49.72 35.95 -52.89
CA GLU A 399 51.16 36.18 -52.70
C GLU A 399 51.58 35.92 -51.24
N GLN A 400 52.80 35.39 -51.05
CA GLN A 400 53.40 35.28 -49.72
C GLN A 400 54.19 36.55 -49.42
N TYR A 401 53.83 37.20 -48.32
CA TYR A 401 54.53 38.35 -47.76
C TYR A 401 55.20 37.91 -46.46
N TYR A 402 56.39 38.41 -46.20
CA TYR A 402 57.23 37.96 -45.08
C TYR A 402 57.15 38.89 -43.88
#